data_AF-A0A7C5JCA0-F1
#
_entry.id   AF-A0A7C5JCA0-F1
#
_cell.length_a   1.000
_cell.length_b   1.000
_cell.length_c   1.000
_cell.angle_alpha   90.00
_cell.angle_beta   90.00
_cell.angle_gamma   90.00
#
_symmetry.space_group_name_H-M   'P 1'
#
loop_
_entity.id
_entity.type
_entity.pdbx_description
1 polymer ?
#
loop_
_entity_poly.entity_id
_entity_poly.type
_entity_poly.pdbx_seq_one_letter_code
_entity_poly.pdbx_strand_id
1 'polypeptide(L)'
;MARVTIEDCLDNVDNRFELVLLASKRARQLAAGKEPLVDWENDKPTVVALREISEGLITNKILDEVAAQEHAQESVVSEEEVQESL
;
A
#
# COMPACT_ATOMS: atom_id res chain seq x y z
N MET A 1 -5.82 16.84 9.19
CA MET A 1 -4.79 16.06 9.91
C MET A 1 -5.48 15.34 11.05
N ALA A 2 -6.04 14.19 10.73
CA ALA A 2 -6.58 13.29 11.73
C ALA A 2 -5.48 12.91 12.74
N ARG A 3 -5.86 12.83 14.02
CA ARG A 3 -4.97 12.34 15.08
C ARG A 3 -5.12 10.83 15.16
N VAL A 4 -4.36 10.10 14.35
CA VAL A 4 -4.20 8.65 14.47
C VAL A 4 -2.91 8.34 15.23
N THR A 5 -2.96 7.43 16.19
CA THR A 5 -1.80 7.02 16.97
C THR A 5 -1.30 5.64 16.51
N ILE A 6 -0.07 5.29 16.88
CA ILE A 6 0.49 3.99 16.51
C ILE A 6 -0.24 2.89 17.28
N GLU A 7 -0.64 3.19 18.51
CA GLU A 7 -1.39 2.32 19.40
C GLU A 7 -2.69 1.85 18.75
N ASP A 8 -3.44 2.75 18.11
CA ASP A 8 -4.68 2.41 17.39
C ASP A 8 -4.45 1.40 16.23
N CYS A 9 -3.26 1.43 15.63
CA CYS A 9 -2.90 0.52 14.55
C CYS A 9 -2.45 -0.85 15.08
N LEU A 10 -1.87 -0.91 16.28
CA LEU A 10 -1.34 -2.15 16.87
C LEU A 10 -2.44 -3.08 17.38
N ASP A 11 -3.67 -2.59 17.55
CA ASP A 11 -4.84 -3.44 17.81
C ASP A 11 -5.17 -4.35 16.61
N ASN A 12 -4.70 -4.01 15.41
CA ASN A 12 -4.95 -4.75 14.17
C ASN A 12 -3.68 -5.39 13.56
N VAL A 13 -2.49 -4.99 14.03
CA VAL A 13 -1.19 -5.45 13.52
C VAL A 13 -0.22 -5.68 14.67
N ASP A 14 0.21 -6.92 14.87
CA ASP A 14 1.03 -7.33 16.02
C ASP A 14 2.48 -6.82 15.98
N ASN A 15 2.97 -6.40 14.81
CA ASN A 15 4.37 -6.04 14.59
C ASN A 15 4.51 -4.62 14.01
N ARG A 16 5.27 -3.76 14.71
CA ARG A 16 5.55 -2.38 14.28
C ARG A 16 6.27 -2.27 12.95
N PHE A 17 7.17 -3.18 12.63
CA PHE A 17 7.88 -3.19 11.34
C PHE A 17 6.94 -3.58 10.21
N GLU A 18 6.05 -4.56 10.45
CA GLU A 18 5.01 -4.94 9.48
C GLU A 18 4.02 -3.79 9.28
N LEU A 19 3.61 -3.11 10.35
CA LEU A 19 2.77 -1.91 10.26
C LEU A 19 3.40 -0.86 9.32
N VAL A 20 4.70 -0.57 9.48
CA VAL A 20 5.41 0.39 8.62
C VAL A 20 5.42 -0.09 7.16
N LEU A 21 5.67 -1.38 6.91
CA LEU A 21 5.67 -1.93 5.56
C LEU A 21 4.28 -1.88 4.93
N LEU A 22 3.26 -2.30 5.66
CA LEU A 22 1.86 -2.31 5.25
C LEU A 22 1.37 -0.90 4.92
N ALA A 23 1.57 0.05 5.83
CA ALA A 23 1.18 1.45 5.64
C ALA A 23 1.92 2.08 4.45
N SER A 24 3.20 1.77 4.26
CA SER A 24 3.98 2.28 3.13
C SER A 24 3.46 1.76 1.78
N LYS A 25 3.20 0.46 1.67
CA LYS A 25 2.64 -0.13 0.44
C LYS A 25 1.24 0.41 0.14
N ARG A 26 0.37 0.49 1.15
CA ARG A 26 -0.98 1.03 0.99
C ARG A 26 -0.96 2.51 0.60
N ALA A 27 -0.12 3.32 1.24
CA ALA A 27 0.04 4.73 0.89
C ALA A 27 0.49 4.92 -0.57
N ARG A 28 1.35 4.04 -1.09
CA ARG A 28 1.75 4.06 -2.51
C ARG A 28 0.58 3.74 -3.43
N GLN A 29 -0.26 2.76 -3.10
CA GLN A 29 -1.47 2.47 -3.87
C GLN A 29 -2.42 3.68 -3.91
N LEU A 30 -2.67 4.31 -2.76
CA LEU A 30 -3.50 5.51 -2.66
C LEU A 30 -2.92 6.66 -3.49
N ALA A 31 -1.60 6.85 -3.45
CA ALA A 31 -0.91 7.83 -4.29
C ALA A 31 -0.99 7.51 -5.80
N ALA A 32 -1.09 6.23 -6.16
CA ALA A 32 -1.31 5.76 -7.53
C ALA A 32 -2.80 5.83 -7.96
N GLY A 33 -3.69 6.33 -7.11
CA GLY A 33 -5.11 6.54 -7.42
C GLY A 33 -6.04 5.37 -7.10
N LYS A 34 -5.58 4.36 -6.33
CA LYS A 34 -6.51 3.35 -5.77
C LYS A 34 -7.52 4.06 -4.85
N GLU A 35 -8.73 3.53 -4.86
CA GLU A 35 -9.82 4.05 -4.04
C GLU A 35 -9.52 3.84 -2.54
N PRO A 36 -9.71 4.87 -1.71
CA PRO A 36 -9.62 4.74 -0.26
C PRO A 36 -10.84 3.98 0.30
N LEU A 37 -10.68 3.39 1.47
CA LEU A 37 -11.75 2.74 2.22
C LEU A 37 -12.30 3.61 3.35
N VAL A 38 -11.66 4.74 3.60
CA VAL A 38 -12.09 5.79 4.54
C VAL A 38 -12.13 7.14 3.83
N ASP A 39 -12.92 8.08 4.36
CA ASP A 39 -13.07 9.39 3.74
C ASP A 39 -11.78 10.24 3.80
N TRP A 40 -11.55 10.99 2.73
CA TRP A 40 -10.46 11.96 2.68
C TRP A 40 -10.78 13.19 3.55
N GLU A 41 -9.99 13.40 4.60
CA GLU A 41 -10.09 14.59 5.47
C GLU A 41 -8.96 15.60 5.21
N ASN A 42 -8.60 15.80 3.93
CA ASN A 42 -7.40 16.53 3.50
C ASN A 42 -6.09 15.95 4.08
N ASP A 43 -6.11 14.66 4.39
CA ASP A 43 -4.96 13.94 4.91
C ASP A 43 -4.04 13.47 3.79
N LYS A 44 -2.76 13.27 4.10
CA LYS A 44 -1.81 12.65 3.16
C LYS A 44 -2.14 11.15 3.00
N PRO A 45 -1.77 10.53 1.86
CA PRO A 45 -2.00 9.09 1.65
C PRO A 45 -1.48 8.19 2.77
N THR A 46 -0.38 8.56 3.42
CA THR A 46 0.17 7.84 4.58
C THR A 46 -0.74 7.86 5.80
N VAL A 47 -1.41 8.98 6.05
CA VAL A 47 -2.34 9.12 7.19
C VAL A 47 -3.64 8.38 6.88
N VAL A 48 -4.13 8.44 5.65
CA VAL A 48 -5.29 7.65 5.21
C VAL A 48 -5.02 6.16 5.34
N ALA A 49 -3.85 5.68 4.90
CA ALA A 49 -3.46 4.28 5.06
C ALA A 49 -3.44 3.83 6.53
N LEU A 50 -2.91 4.65 7.44
CA LEU A 50 -2.89 4.33 8.87
C LEU A 50 -4.31 4.28 9.46
N ARG A 51 -5.22 5.16 9.02
CA ARG A 51 -6.63 5.12 9.44
C ARG A 51 -7.33 3.85 8.97
N GLU A 52 -7.14 3.47 7.71
CA GLU A 52 -7.68 2.22 7.18
C GLU A 52 -7.16 1.00 7.95
N ILE A 53 -5.89 1.03 8.40
CA ILE A 53 -5.30 -0.03 9.23
C ILE A 53 -5.88 -0.01 10.65
N SER A 54 -6.06 1.15 11.27
CA SER A 54 -6.69 1.25 12.61
C SER A 54 -8.16 0.81 12.63
N GLU A 55 -8.85 0.93 11.49
CA GLU A 55 -10.22 0.42 11.32
C GLU A 55 -10.27 -1.06 10.90
N GLY A 56 -9.11 -1.73 10.74
CA GLY A 56 -9.01 -3.13 10.33
C GLY A 56 -9.43 -3.39 8.88
N LEU A 57 -9.58 -2.34 8.06
CA LEU A 57 -10.00 -2.44 6.66
C LEU A 57 -8.85 -2.89 5.75
N ILE A 58 -7.61 -2.57 6.13
CA ILE A 58 -6.39 -3.01 5.45
C ILE A 58 -5.60 -3.93 6.38
N THR A 59 -5.23 -5.10 5.84
CA THR A 59 -4.45 -6.12 6.54
C THR A 59 -3.28 -6.58 5.66
N ASN A 60 -2.40 -7.43 6.21
CA ASN A 60 -1.22 -7.96 5.52
C ASN A 60 -1.52 -8.65 4.17
N LYS A 61 -2.78 -9.03 3.88
CA LYS A 61 -3.18 -9.57 2.58
C LYS A 61 -2.89 -8.62 1.41
N ILE A 62 -2.87 -7.31 1.64
CA ILE A 62 -2.52 -6.33 0.61
C ILE A 62 -1.06 -6.48 0.14
N LEU A 63 -0.18 -7.01 1.00
CA LEU A 63 1.23 -7.16 0.69
C LEU A 63 1.44 -8.16 -0.46
N ASP A 64 0.58 -9.18 -0.55
CA ASP A 64 0.61 -10.23 -1.56
C ASP A 64 0.10 -9.70 -2.91
N GLU A 65 -0.99 -8.93 -2.90
CA GLU A 65 -1.55 -8.32 -4.12
C GLU A 65 -0.57 -7.32 -4.76
N VAL A 66 0.10 -6.49 -3.94
CA VAL A 66 1.08 -5.52 -4.44
C VAL A 66 2.29 -6.23 -5.05
N ALA A 67 2.80 -7.28 -4.40
CA ALA A 67 3.94 -8.04 -4.92
C ALA A 67 3.61 -8.70 -6.27
N ALA A 68 2.40 -9.24 -6.43
CA ALA A 68 1.96 -9.79 -7.70
C ALA A 68 1.86 -8.73 -8.82
N GLN A 69 1.40 -7.52 -8.50
CA GLN A 69 1.33 -6.42 -9.47
C GLN A 69 2.70 -5.85 -9.84
N GLU A 70 3.60 -5.70 -8.87
CA GLU A 70 4.99 -5.25 -9.11
C GLU A 70 5.73 -6.26 -10.01
N HIS A 71 5.62 -7.57 -9.73
CA HIS A 71 6.22 -8.61 -10.59
C HIS A 71 5.63 -8.68 -12.01
N ALA A 72 4.34 -8.37 -12.18
CA ALA A 72 3.71 -8.30 -13.50
C ALA A 72 4.13 -7.04 -14.29
N GLN A 73 4.57 -5.98 -13.62
CA GLN A 73 5.04 -4.74 -14.25
C GLN A 73 6.52 -4.80 -14.64
N GLU A 74 7.35 -5.65 -14.01
CA GLU A 74 8.76 -5.81 -14.36
C GLU A 74 9.03 -6.63 -15.64
N SER A 75 8.05 -7.34 -16.20
CA SER A 75 8.24 -8.15 -17.41
C SER A 75 8.01 -7.41 -18.74
N VAL A 76 8.08 -6.07 -18.75
CA VAL A 76 8.01 -5.29 -20.00
C VAL A 76 9.40 -5.24 -20.64
N VAL A 77 9.91 -6.38 -21.08
CA VAL A 77 10.78 -6.41 -22.26
C VAL A 77 9.93 -7.05 -23.33
N SER A 78 9.48 -6.23 -24.28
CA SER A 78 8.73 -6.73 -25.43
C SER A 78 9.65 -7.67 -26.22
N GLU A 79 9.09 -8.75 -26.80
CA GLU A 79 9.86 -9.65 -27.68
C GLU A 79 10.56 -8.88 -28.82
N GLU A 80 10.01 -7.72 -29.18
CA GLU A 80 10.54 -6.76 -30.15
C GLU A 80 11.86 -6.11 -29.70
N GLU A 81 12.01 -5.73 -28.43
CA GLU A 81 13.26 -5.15 -27.88
C GLU A 81 14.39 -6.20 -27.77
N VAL A 82 14.04 -7.47 -27.55
CA VAL A 82 15.03 -8.57 -27.56
C VAL A 82 15.59 -8.79 -28.96
N GLN A 83 14.75 -8.67 -29.99
CA GLN A 83 15.12 -8.94 -31.38
C GLN A 83 15.93 -7.81 -32.03
N GLU A 84 15.81 -6.56 -31.55
CA GLU A 84 16.63 -5.43 -32.01
C GLU A 84 18.08 -5.46 -31.48
N SER A 85 18.35 -6.30 -30.47
CA SER A 85 19.66 -6.41 -29.80
C SER A 85 20.55 -7.56 -30.29
N LEU A 86 20.08 -8.36 -31.26
CA LEU A 86 20.79 -9.47 -31.91
C LEU A 86 21.10 -9.16 -33.37
#